data_AF-E2CCQ2-F1
#
_entry.id   AF-E2CCQ2-F1
#
_cell.length_a   1.000
_cell.length_b   1.000
_cell.length_c   1.000
_cell.angle_alpha   90.00
_cell.angle_beta   90.00
_cell.angle_gamma   90.00
#
_symmetry.space_group_name_H-M   'P 1'
#
loop_
_entity.id
_entity.type
_entity.pdbx_description
1 polymer ?
#
loop_
_entity_poly.entity_id
_entity_poly.type
_entity_poly.pdbx_seq_one_letter_code
_entity_poly.pdbx_strand_id
1 'polypeptide(L)'
;MKKYLAVAAVGLLATTGAQAAGVTEEDLANDAATTGDVLTNGMGRHQQRYSPLKIINKDNVKNVVPAWAFSFGGEKQRGQESQPLIHDGIM
;
A
#
# COMPACT_ATOMS: atom_id res chain seq x y z
N MET A 1 30.31 -38.87 5.39
CA MET A 1 28.97 -38.68 4.77
C MET A 1 27.97 -37.97 5.70
N LYS A 2 27.71 -38.46 6.92
CA LYS A 2 26.76 -37.81 7.87
C LYS A 2 27.08 -36.35 8.24
N LYS A 3 28.36 -35.97 8.34
CA LYS A 3 28.79 -34.60 8.65
C LYS A 3 28.53 -33.59 7.52
N TYR A 4 28.55 -34.04 6.27
CA TYR A 4 28.28 -33.19 5.11
C TYR A 4 26.77 -32.97 4.88
N LEU A 5 25.95 -33.95 5.24
CA LEU A 5 24.49 -33.83 5.25
C LEU A 5 23.99 -32.79 6.28
N ALA A 6 24.63 -32.72 7.45
CA ALA A 6 24.28 -31.72 8.47
C ALA A 6 24.61 -30.28 8.03
N VAL A 7 25.74 -30.08 7.33
CA VAL A 7 26.14 -28.77 6.81
C VAL A 7 25.22 -28.31 5.66
N ALA A 8 24.80 -29.24 4.79
CA ALA A 8 23.83 -28.95 3.74
C ALA A 8 22.45 -28.57 4.29
N ALA A 9 22.00 -29.19 5.39
CA ALA A 9 20.72 -28.88 6.03
C ALA A 9 20.69 -27.49 6.69
N VAL A 10 21.81 -27.04 7.26
CA VAL A 10 21.91 -25.70 7.86
C VAL A 10 21.99 -24.61 6.77
N GLY A 11 22.61 -24.91 5.62
CA GLY A 11 22.66 -24.00 4.47
C GLY A 11 21.28 -23.68 3.86
N LEU A 12 20.36 -24.65 3.85
CA LEU A 12 18.98 -24.44 3.36
C LEU A 12 18.11 -23.60 4.30
N LEU A 13 18.41 -23.58 5.61
CA LEU A 13 17.68 -22.75 6.57
C LEU A 13 18.13 -21.29 6.54
N ALA A 14 19.31 -21.00 5.99
CA ALA A 14 19.84 -19.65 5.86
C ALA A 14 19.28 -18.88 4.64
N THR A 15 18.53 -19.54 3.76
CA THR A 15 17.92 -18.90 2.58
C THR A 15 16.49 -18.40 2.81
N THR A 16 15.96 -18.45 4.03
CA THR A 16 14.81 -17.60 4.41
C THR A 16 15.31 -16.17 4.61
N GLY A 17 15.90 -15.60 3.56
CA GLY A 17 16.17 -14.17 3.50
C GLY A 17 14.88 -13.44 3.81
N ALA A 18 14.97 -12.38 4.59
CA ALA A 18 13.87 -11.48 4.89
C ALA A 18 13.11 -11.21 3.58
N GLN A 19 11.96 -11.85 3.42
CA GLN A 19 10.99 -11.47 2.42
C GLN A 19 10.72 -10.01 2.74
N ALA A 20 11.12 -9.09 1.87
CA ALA A 20 10.55 -7.75 1.92
C ALA A 20 9.04 -7.98 1.95
N ALA A 21 8.39 -7.68 3.08
CA ALA A 21 6.99 -7.99 3.28
C ALA A 21 6.20 -7.07 2.35
N GLY A 22 6.05 -7.50 1.10
CA GLY A 22 5.15 -6.86 0.16
C GLY A 22 3.72 -7.03 0.62
N VAL A 23 2.81 -6.36 -0.07
CA VAL A 23 1.38 -6.44 0.19
C VAL A 23 0.93 -7.90 0.21
N THR A 24 0.42 -8.36 1.34
CA THR A 24 -0.08 -9.73 1.54
C THR A 24 -1.56 -9.84 1.19
N GLU A 25 -2.05 -11.07 1.02
CA GLU A 25 -3.48 -11.31 0.84
C GLU A 25 -4.32 -10.86 2.03
N GLU A 26 -3.77 -10.94 3.24
CA GLU A 26 -4.43 -10.45 4.46
C GLU A 26 -4.58 -8.92 4.43
N ASP A 27 -3.53 -8.21 4.00
CA ASP A 27 -3.59 -6.75 3.82
C ASP A 27 -4.68 -6.38 2.80
N LEU A 28 -4.74 -7.08 1.65
CA LEU A 28 -5.76 -6.86 0.63
C LEU A 28 -7.18 -7.21 1.10
N ALA A 29 -7.33 -8.19 1.99
CA ALA A 29 -8.62 -8.53 2.58
C ALA A 29 -9.08 -7.47 3.57
N ASN A 30 -8.14 -6.82 4.26
CA ASN A 30 -8.38 -5.83 5.30
C ASN A 30 -8.33 -4.36 4.81
N ASP A 31 -8.03 -4.09 3.54
CA ASP A 31 -7.88 -2.74 2.96
C ASP A 31 -9.05 -1.78 3.25
N ALA A 32 -10.28 -2.29 3.39
CA ALA A 32 -11.44 -1.46 3.74
C ALA A 32 -11.47 -1.00 5.21
N ALA A 33 -10.72 -1.69 6.08
CA ALA A 33 -10.72 -1.51 7.53
C ALA A 33 -9.48 -0.75 8.03
N THR A 34 -8.41 -0.69 7.24
CA THR A 34 -7.20 0.09 7.54
C THR A 34 -7.35 1.54 7.05
N THR A 35 -6.60 2.45 7.68
CA THR A 35 -6.62 3.89 7.33
C THR A 35 -5.23 4.43 6.97
N GLY A 36 -4.20 3.59 7.04
CA GLY A 36 -2.81 3.99 6.77
C GLY A 36 -2.41 3.83 5.31
N ASP A 37 -3.23 3.14 4.51
CA ASP A 37 -2.95 2.72 3.16
C ASP A 37 -4.21 2.73 2.29
N VAL A 38 -4.00 2.59 0.97
CA VAL A 38 -5.02 2.28 -0.03
C VAL A 38 -4.38 1.29 -0.99
N LEU A 39 -4.69 0.01 -0.81
CA LEU A 39 -4.03 -1.10 -1.52
C LEU A 39 -4.82 -1.57 -2.73
N THR A 40 -6.12 -1.27 -2.80
CA THR A 40 -6.98 -1.65 -3.91
C THR A 40 -7.69 -0.47 -4.58
N ASN A 41 -7.92 -0.59 -5.89
CA ASN A 41 -8.89 0.27 -6.56
C ASN A 41 -10.27 0.00 -5.96
N GLY A 42 -10.91 1.03 -5.42
CA GLY A 42 -12.17 0.89 -4.68
C GLY A 42 -12.10 0.98 -3.17
N MET A 43 -10.89 1.05 -2.58
CA MET A 43 -10.68 1.10 -1.13
C MET A 43 -11.34 -0.10 -0.42
N GLY A 44 -11.03 -1.29 -0.90
CA GLY A 44 -11.53 -2.57 -0.43
C GLY A 44 -12.18 -3.42 -1.53
N ARG A 45 -12.24 -4.73 -1.28
CA ARG A 45 -12.83 -5.74 -2.20
C ARG A 45 -14.31 -5.48 -2.55
N HIS A 46 -15.01 -4.71 -1.73
CA HIS A 46 -16.41 -4.33 -1.93
C HIS A 46 -16.61 -3.01 -2.69
N GLN A 47 -15.53 -2.35 -3.14
CA GLN A 47 -15.58 -1.15 -3.99
C GLN A 47 -16.39 0.02 -3.40
N GLN A 48 -16.48 0.12 -2.07
CA GLN A 48 -17.34 1.11 -1.40
C GLN A 48 -16.76 2.52 -1.40
N ARG A 49 -15.46 2.68 -1.65
CA ARG A 49 -14.78 3.99 -1.66
C ARG A 49 -15.01 4.78 -0.35
N TYR A 50 -14.99 4.07 0.76
CA TYR A 50 -15.29 4.60 2.09
C TYR A 50 -14.04 4.57 2.97
N SER A 51 -13.75 5.67 3.65
CA SER A 51 -12.73 5.74 4.70
C SER A 51 -13.39 6.06 6.05
N PRO A 52 -13.03 5.36 7.14
CA PRO A 52 -13.53 5.67 8.48
C PRO A 52 -12.83 6.87 9.15
N LEU A 53 -11.85 7.52 8.49
CA LEU A 53 -11.16 8.70 9.02
C LEU A 53 -12.13 9.87 9.27
N LYS A 54 -11.91 10.60 10.38
CA LYS A 54 -12.76 11.73 10.82
C LYS A 54 -12.00 13.04 11.04
N ILE A 55 -10.69 13.05 10.74
CA ILE A 55 -9.81 14.20 10.97
C ILE A 55 -10.35 15.43 10.21
N ILE A 56 -10.74 15.24 8.95
CA ILE A 56 -11.49 16.23 8.17
C ILE A 56 -12.98 15.90 8.29
N ASN A 57 -13.80 16.89 8.66
CA ASN A 57 -15.22 16.74 8.91
C ASN A 57 -15.99 18.05 8.62
N LYS A 58 -17.31 18.04 8.82
CA LYS A 58 -18.21 19.15 8.45
C LYS A 58 -17.86 20.48 9.13
N ASP A 59 -17.24 20.44 10.30
CA ASP A 59 -16.96 21.64 11.09
C ASP A 59 -15.64 22.31 10.68
N ASN A 60 -14.68 21.52 10.18
CA ASN A 60 -13.32 21.97 9.87
C ASN A 60 -12.92 21.91 8.39
N VAL A 61 -13.72 21.31 7.51
CA VAL A 61 -13.41 21.17 6.07
C VAL A 61 -13.11 22.51 5.38
N LYS A 62 -13.71 23.60 5.87
CA LYS A 62 -13.44 24.97 5.42
C LYS A 62 -12.00 25.46 5.60
N ASN A 63 -11.21 24.78 6.44
CA ASN A 63 -9.83 25.14 6.74
C ASN A 63 -8.80 24.32 5.93
N VAL A 64 -9.26 23.38 5.08
CA VAL A 64 -8.36 22.54 4.27
C VAL A 64 -7.72 23.40 3.19
N VAL A 65 -6.38 23.34 3.10
CA VAL A 65 -5.57 24.05 2.12
C VAL A 65 -4.65 23.06 1.39
N PRO A 66 -4.17 23.39 0.17
CA PRO A 66 -3.22 22.52 -0.54
C PRO A 66 -1.94 22.27 0.27
N ALA A 67 -1.55 21.01 0.40
CA ALA A 67 -0.29 20.64 1.06
C ALA A 67 0.89 20.63 0.07
N TRP A 68 0.68 20.13 -1.14
CA TRP A 68 1.66 20.06 -2.23
C TRP A 68 0.96 19.79 -3.58
N ALA A 69 1.72 19.88 -4.68
CA ALA A 69 1.27 19.49 -6.01
C ALA A 69 2.43 18.84 -6.80
N PHE A 70 2.12 17.91 -7.69
CA PHE A 70 3.09 17.25 -8.57
C PHE A 70 2.66 17.36 -10.03
N SER A 71 3.57 17.77 -10.91
CA SER A 71 3.32 17.86 -12.35
C SER A 71 3.84 16.61 -13.04
N PHE A 72 2.96 15.92 -13.78
CA PHE A 72 3.37 14.83 -14.67
C PHE A 72 4.18 15.31 -15.89
N GLY A 73 4.22 16.63 -16.12
CA GLY A 73 4.88 17.22 -17.28
C GLY A 73 4.30 16.77 -18.61
N GLY A 74 5.09 16.92 -19.67
CA GLY A 74 4.79 16.41 -21.01
C GLY A 74 3.79 17.23 -21.83
N GLU A 75 3.89 17.06 -23.16
CA GLU A 75 2.99 17.68 -24.13
C GLU A 75 1.66 16.92 -24.31
N LYS A 76 1.61 15.66 -23.85
CA LYS A 76 0.47 14.76 -24.03
C LYS A 76 -0.45 14.79 -22.80
N GLN A 77 -1.06 15.95 -22.56
CA GLN A 77 -2.05 16.14 -21.49
C GLN A 77 -3.41 15.56 -21.91
N ARG A 78 -3.54 14.23 -21.81
CA ARG A 78 -4.80 13.52 -21.99
C ARG A 78 -5.46 13.24 -20.63
N GLY A 79 -6.59 12.52 -20.63
CA GLY A 79 -7.37 12.22 -19.44
C GLY A 79 -6.51 11.61 -18.32
N GLN A 80 -6.70 12.11 -17.10
CA GLN A 80 -6.07 11.61 -15.89
C GLN A 80 -7.14 10.90 -15.06
N GLU A 81 -7.26 9.60 -15.23
CA GLU A 81 -8.36 8.78 -14.68
C GLU A 81 -7.90 7.78 -13.60
N SER A 82 -6.62 7.86 -13.20
CA SER A 82 -6.07 6.95 -12.20
C SER A 82 -6.61 7.23 -10.80
N GLN A 83 -6.91 6.16 -10.06
CA GLN A 83 -7.03 6.22 -8.61
C GLN A 83 -5.62 6.00 -8.01
N PRO A 84 -5.10 6.91 -7.18
CA PRO A 84 -3.86 6.67 -6.45
C PRO A 84 -4.00 5.48 -5.48
N LEU A 85 -2.90 4.74 -5.32
CA LEU A 85 -2.71 3.78 -4.25
C LEU A 85 -1.72 4.37 -3.25
N ILE A 86 -1.76 3.92 -2.00
CA ILE A 86 -0.83 4.37 -0.96
C ILE A 86 -0.35 3.16 -0.19
N HIS A 87 0.97 3.00 -0.10
CA HIS A 87 1.60 1.93 0.68
C HIS A 87 2.98 2.37 1.16
N ASP A 88 3.29 2.12 2.43
CA ASP A 88 4.58 2.44 3.06
C ASP A 88 5.06 3.89 2.81
N GLY A 89 4.11 4.85 2.88
CA GLY A 89 4.40 6.27 2.69
C GLY A 89 4.61 6.71 1.23
N ILE A 90 4.45 5.80 0.27
CA ILE A 90 4.57 6.07 -1.17
C ILE A 90 3.17 6.06 -1.81
N MET A 91 2.97 7.00 -2.74
CA MET A 91 1.81 7.09 -3.62
C MET A 91 2.17 6.65 -5.04
#